data_AF-A0A811RM48-F1
#
_entry.id   AF-A0A811RM48-F1
#
_cell.length_a   1.000
_cell.length_b   1.000
_cell.length_c   1.000
_cell.angle_alpha   90.00
_cell.angle_beta   90.00
_cell.angle_gamma   90.00
#
_symmetry.space_group_name_H-M   'P 1'
#
loop_
_entity.id
_entity.type
_entity.pdbx_description
1 polymer ?
#
loop_
_entity_poly.entity_id
_entity_poly.type
_entity_poly.pdbx_seq_one_letter_code
_entity_poly.pdbx_strand_id
1 'polypeptide(L)'
;MMITTNQPCRPPQQPCLLVVSTIIFLLATTSLAQAPPIHHIYFDVRTRTFDELRLEIITLLLTFSSTVPYNPPHVRQRYVLGPRRLHFFDEPPAWIYIHVVVGEEPEDKVTLAMAIDDLYIIGFSNGTDHWYKFSGGKSDSFQGLPGAVTLPIEYNYRDLIHDGHENLWQVPLGKNSATHATKQLATYDPEITPKPQLQDGLVRFVVMMAEGTRLREIRETFSGNNWEKETFISVDEAKSVVDWGTLSKLVIRWHLTRARRGGAKWGGGDFKKHANKVKRNSKVNGPTEAVNKLDVLRAS
;
A
#
# COMPACT_ATOMS: atom_id res chain seq x y z
N MET A 1 21.77 17.90 -81.30
CA MET A 1 22.63 19.00 -81.79
C MET A 1 21.83 20.29 -81.68
N MET A 2 22.50 21.38 -81.30
CA MET A 2 21.99 22.74 -81.04
C MET A 2 21.43 23.02 -79.63
N ILE A 3 22.36 23.53 -78.82
CA ILE A 3 22.18 24.53 -77.77
C ILE A 3 21.67 25.83 -78.44
N THR A 4 20.72 26.54 -77.81
CA THR A 4 20.81 28.01 -77.67
C THR A 4 19.81 28.55 -76.65
N THR A 5 20.38 29.34 -75.75
CA THR A 5 19.81 30.29 -74.79
C THR A 5 18.99 31.39 -75.45
N ASN A 6 18.02 31.99 -74.72
CA ASN A 6 17.86 33.45 -74.58
C ASN A 6 16.76 33.82 -73.55
N GLN A 7 17.15 34.56 -72.52
CA GLN A 7 16.32 35.41 -71.65
C GLN A 7 16.10 36.80 -72.32
N PRO A 8 15.34 37.76 -71.73
CA PRO A 8 14.00 37.70 -71.16
C PRO A 8 13.11 38.89 -71.65
N CYS A 9 11.80 38.84 -71.42
CA CYS A 9 10.93 40.04 -71.40
C CYS A 9 10.03 39.98 -70.16
N ARG A 10 10.15 40.96 -69.27
CA ARG A 10 9.16 41.28 -68.21
C ARG A 10 8.28 42.43 -68.70
N PRO A 11 6.97 42.39 -68.44
CA PRO A 11 6.40 43.20 -67.35
C PRO A 11 5.13 42.55 -66.74
N PRO A 12 4.30 43.26 -65.93
CA PRO A 12 4.58 43.90 -64.66
C PRO A 12 3.82 43.23 -63.49
N GLN A 13 4.14 43.69 -62.29
CA GLN A 13 3.69 43.22 -60.99
C GLN A 13 2.18 43.41 -60.74
N GLN A 14 1.51 42.34 -60.28
CA GLN A 14 0.31 42.40 -59.44
C GLN A 14 0.58 41.54 -58.19
N PRO A 15 0.32 42.03 -56.97
CA PRO A 15 0.53 41.24 -55.77
C PRO A 15 -0.64 40.26 -55.58
N CYS A 16 -0.41 38.98 -55.92
CA CYS A 16 -1.25 37.88 -55.47
C CYS A 16 -1.02 37.68 -53.96
N LEU A 17 -2.09 37.83 -53.17
CA LEU A 17 -2.15 37.35 -51.79
C LEU A 17 -1.94 35.83 -51.78
N LEU A 18 -0.79 35.38 -51.30
CA LEU A 18 -0.54 33.99 -50.93
C LEU A 18 -1.07 33.79 -49.51
N VAL A 19 -2.21 33.10 -49.42
CA VAL A 19 -2.70 32.52 -48.17
C VAL A 19 -1.76 31.37 -47.82
N VAL A 20 -0.82 31.63 -46.91
CA VAL A 20 0.02 30.59 -46.31
C VAL A 20 -0.86 29.81 -45.34
N SER A 21 -1.37 28.67 -45.78
CA SER A 21 -2.07 27.71 -44.93
C SER A 21 -1.03 27.03 -44.02
N THR A 22 -0.84 27.59 -42.83
CA THR A 22 -0.02 26.98 -41.78
C THR A 22 -0.70 25.71 -41.30
N ILE A 23 -0.25 24.54 -41.78
CA ILE A 23 -0.62 23.24 -41.21
C ILE A 23 0.05 23.18 -39.84
N ILE A 24 -0.70 23.49 -38.80
CA ILE A 24 -0.31 23.21 -37.41
C ILE A 24 -0.43 21.70 -37.24
N PHE A 25 0.70 21.00 -37.29
CA PHE A 25 0.80 19.66 -36.74
C PHE A 25 0.57 19.78 -35.23
N LEU A 26 -0.65 19.51 -34.79
CA LEU A 26 -0.94 19.15 -33.40
C LEU A 26 -0.19 17.85 -33.13
N LEU A 27 1.03 17.96 -32.60
CA LEU A 27 1.67 16.89 -31.86
C LEU A 27 0.78 16.61 -30.66
N ALA A 28 -0.11 15.62 -30.81
CA ALA A 28 -0.75 14.99 -29.68
C ALA A 28 0.38 14.37 -28.85
N THR A 29 0.83 15.10 -27.83
CA THR A 29 1.60 14.51 -26.74
C THR A 29 0.66 13.57 -26.02
N THR A 30 0.60 12.32 -26.46
CA THR A 30 0.13 11.24 -25.60
C THR A 30 1.09 11.22 -24.42
N SER A 31 0.71 11.89 -23.33
CA SER A 31 1.32 11.67 -22.03
C SER A 31 1.06 10.20 -21.71
N LEU A 32 2.03 9.35 -22.03
CA LEU A 32 2.10 8.04 -21.40
C LEU A 32 2.26 8.33 -19.92
N ALA A 33 1.26 7.99 -19.12
CA ALA A 33 1.36 8.08 -17.67
C ALA A 33 2.62 7.29 -17.26
N GLN A 34 3.56 7.98 -16.61
CA GLN A 34 4.76 7.34 -16.12
C GLN A 34 4.36 6.30 -15.06
N ALA A 35 4.94 5.10 -15.15
CA ALA A 35 4.69 4.06 -14.16
C ALA A 35 4.97 4.59 -12.73
N PRO A 36 4.18 4.20 -11.72
CA PRO A 36 4.41 4.67 -10.36
C PRO A 36 5.82 4.34 -9.88
N PRO A 37 6.46 5.21 -9.09
CA PRO A 37 7.74 4.92 -8.47
C PRO A 37 7.69 3.64 -7.61
N ILE A 38 8.81 2.93 -7.56
CA ILE A 38 8.98 1.74 -6.72
C ILE A 38 10.13 2.03 -5.75
N HIS A 39 9.85 1.89 -4.46
CA HIS A 39 10.84 2.02 -3.39
C HIS A 39 11.21 0.64 -2.88
N HIS A 40 12.50 0.31 -2.93
CA HIS A 40 13.00 -1.01 -2.54
C HIS A 40 13.51 -0.99 -1.09
N ILE A 41 13.07 -1.94 -0.28
CA ILE A 41 13.56 -2.18 1.07
C ILE A 41 14.02 -3.64 1.16
N TYR A 42 15.25 -3.86 1.64
CA TYR A 42 15.84 -5.20 1.75
C TYR A 42 15.83 -5.66 3.21
N PHE A 43 15.08 -6.70 3.51
CA PHE A 43 14.87 -7.22 4.85
C PHE A 43 15.41 -8.65 4.99
N ASP A 44 16.64 -8.76 5.47
CA ASP A 44 17.23 -10.05 5.84
C ASP A 44 16.76 -10.45 7.24
N VAL A 45 15.85 -11.43 7.30
CA VAL A 45 15.23 -11.92 8.55
C VAL A 45 16.28 -12.51 9.50
N ARG A 46 17.42 -12.98 8.98
CA ARG A 46 18.49 -13.61 9.79
C ARG A 46 19.16 -12.58 10.70
N THR A 47 19.33 -11.36 10.21
CA THR A 47 20.15 -10.31 10.83
C THR A 47 19.35 -9.10 11.30
N ARG A 48 18.14 -8.89 10.75
CA ARG A 48 17.30 -7.73 11.04
C ARG A 48 16.05 -8.10 11.82
N THR A 49 15.49 -7.10 12.49
CA THR A 49 14.24 -7.18 13.25
C THR A 49 13.11 -6.43 12.55
N PHE A 50 11.87 -6.75 12.91
CA PHE A 50 10.71 -6.01 12.39
C PHE A 50 10.75 -4.52 12.73
N ASP A 51 11.28 -4.14 13.91
CA ASP A 51 11.34 -2.73 14.29
C ASP A 51 12.26 -1.91 13.36
N GLU A 52 13.35 -2.50 12.88
CA GLU A 52 14.24 -1.87 11.88
C GLU A 52 13.56 -1.71 10.52
N LEU A 53 12.89 -2.77 10.03
CA LEU A 53 12.08 -2.71 8.80
C LEU A 53 11.00 -1.61 8.92
N ARG A 54 10.26 -1.59 10.02
CA ARG A 54 9.23 -0.59 10.26
C ARG A 54 9.82 0.81 10.25
N LEU A 55 10.96 1.05 10.90
CA LEU A 55 11.59 2.38 10.91
C LEU A 55 11.98 2.84 9.50
N GLU A 56 12.47 1.95 8.64
CA GLU A 56 12.71 2.26 7.23
C GLU A 56 11.42 2.62 6.48
N ILE A 57 10.35 1.83 6.66
CA ILE A 57 9.03 2.14 6.07
C ILE A 57 8.54 3.51 6.55
N ILE A 58 8.57 3.80 7.85
CA ILE A 58 8.13 5.10 8.38
C ILE A 58 8.99 6.24 7.82
N THR A 59 10.31 6.06 7.74
CA THR A 59 11.22 7.08 7.19
C THR A 59 10.92 7.37 5.73
N LEU A 60 10.66 6.33 4.93
CA LEU A 60 10.23 6.47 3.55
C LEU A 60 8.91 7.25 3.45
N LEU A 61 7.92 6.89 4.27
CA LEU A 61 6.61 7.56 4.27
C LEU A 61 6.69 9.05 4.62
N LEU A 62 7.56 9.42 5.58
CA LEU A 62 7.83 10.82 5.93
C LEU A 62 8.46 11.58 4.76
N THR A 63 9.31 10.92 3.98
CA THR A 63 9.98 11.52 2.81
C THR A 63 8.97 11.70 1.68
N PHE A 64 8.16 10.69 1.39
CA PHE A 64 7.15 10.74 0.33
C PHE A 64 6.11 11.85 0.55
N SER A 65 5.55 11.99 1.75
CA SER A 65 4.56 13.06 2.03
C SER A 65 5.12 14.47 2.10
N SER A 66 6.42 14.64 2.33
CA SER A 66 7.01 15.99 2.26
C SER A 66 6.77 16.66 0.90
N THR A 67 6.46 15.87 -0.13
CA THR A 67 6.11 16.33 -1.47
C THR A 67 4.62 16.65 -1.66
N VAL A 68 3.72 16.20 -0.76
CA VAL A 68 2.26 16.39 -0.85
C VAL A 68 1.70 16.91 0.48
N PRO A 69 1.36 18.21 0.60
CA PRO A 69 0.96 18.80 1.87
C PRO A 69 -0.39 18.25 2.36
N TYR A 70 -0.36 17.38 3.36
CA TYR A 70 -1.56 16.90 4.05
C TYR A 70 -1.80 17.65 5.37
N ASN A 71 -3.08 17.87 5.73
CA ASN A 71 -3.47 18.58 6.95
C ASN A 71 -4.41 17.74 7.83
N PRO A 72 -3.99 17.30 9.02
CA PRO A 72 -2.69 17.52 9.64
C PRO A 72 -1.66 16.47 9.18
N PRO A 73 -0.38 16.81 8.97
CA PRO A 73 0.65 15.82 8.61
C PRO A 73 0.94 14.85 9.77
N HIS A 74 0.66 15.27 11.00
CA HIS A 74 0.78 14.46 12.21
C HIS A 74 -0.33 14.74 13.22
N VAL A 75 -0.71 13.72 13.99
CA VAL A 75 -1.54 13.86 15.19
C VAL A 75 -0.83 13.21 16.38
N ARG A 76 -0.45 14.01 17.38
CA ARG A 76 0.26 13.51 18.59
C ARG A 76 1.44 12.58 18.23
N GLN A 77 2.30 13.03 17.31
CA GLN A 77 3.47 12.32 16.79
C GLN A 77 3.16 11.11 15.88
N ARG A 78 1.89 10.77 15.65
CA ARG A 78 1.52 9.78 14.62
C ARG A 78 1.47 10.46 13.27
N TYR A 79 2.16 9.87 12.32
CA TYR A 79 2.15 10.32 10.95
C TYR A 79 0.82 10.00 10.27
N VAL A 80 0.33 10.90 9.42
CA VAL A 80 -0.84 10.68 8.58
C VAL A 80 -0.39 10.45 7.14
N LEU A 81 -0.79 9.31 6.56
CA LEU A 81 -0.51 8.96 5.17
C LEU A 81 -1.02 10.05 4.22
N GLY A 82 -0.44 10.11 3.02
CA GLY A 82 -0.89 10.99 1.95
C GLY A 82 -2.29 10.64 1.43
N PRO A 83 -2.78 11.39 0.41
CA PRO A 83 -4.08 11.13 -0.21
C PRO A 83 -4.19 9.70 -0.71
N ARG A 84 -5.36 9.11 -0.49
CA ARG A 84 -5.67 7.78 -1.01
C ARG A 84 -5.98 7.86 -2.50
N ARG A 85 -5.67 6.79 -3.22
CA ARG A 85 -6.28 6.54 -4.53
C ARG A 85 -7.81 6.59 -4.47
N LEU A 86 -8.44 6.99 -5.58
CA LEU A 86 -9.87 7.23 -5.66
C LEU A 86 -10.66 5.93 -5.49
N HIS A 87 -10.29 4.89 -6.25
CA HIS A 87 -10.82 3.54 -6.09
C HIS A 87 -9.75 2.62 -5.50
N PHE A 88 -10.17 1.74 -4.59
CA PHE A 88 -9.25 0.86 -3.88
C PHE A 88 -8.45 -0.08 -4.81
N PHE A 89 -9.05 -0.47 -5.93
CA PHE A 89 -8.40 -1.33 -6.92
C PHE A 89 -7.57 -0.55 -7.95
N ASP A 90 -7.51 0.79 -7.88
CA ASP A 90 -6.65 1.59 -8.78
C ASP A 90 -5.17 1.39 -8.44
N GLU A 91 -4.30 1.72 -9.40
CA GLU A 91 -2.85 1.68 -9.21
C GLU A 91 -2.44 2.70 -8.11
N PRO A 92 -1.65 2.29 -7.11
CA PRO A 92 -1.23 3.21 -6.05
C PRO A 92 -0.23 4.24 -6.59
N PRO A 93 -0.10 5.40 -5.93
CA PRO A 93 0.79 6.47 -6.40
C PRO A 93 2.27 6.10 -6.32
N ALA A 94 2.65 5.12 -5.50
CA ALA A 94 3.95 4.46 -5.50
C ALA A 94 3.85 3.11 -4.79
N TRP A 95 4.88 2.27 -5.00
CA TRP A 95 5.04 0.97 -4.37
C TRP A 95 6.19 0.97 -3.36
N ILE A 96 6.05 0.15 -2.33
CA ILE A 96 7.14 -0.30 -1.46
C ILE A 96 7.33 -1.79 -1.73
N TYR A 97 8.45 -2.14 -2.34
CA TYR A 97 8.86 -3.53 -2.55
C TYR A 97 9.75 -3.95 -1.38
N ILE A 98 9.22 -4.86 -0.56
CA ILE A 98 9.94 -5.41 0.59
C ILE A 98 10.53 -6.75 0.16
N HIS A 99 11.83 -6.78 -0.10
CA HIS A 99 12.58 -7.99 -0.42
C HIS A 99 12.92 -8.71 0.89
N VAL A 100 12.14 -9.73 1.23
CA VAL A 100 12.34 -10.55 2.42
C VAL A 100 13.25 -11.71 2.06
N VAL A 101 14.34 -11.86 2.82
CA VAL A 101 15.40 -12.84 2.56
C VAL A 101 15.67 -13.64 3.83
N VAL A 102 15.70 -14.97 3.71
CA VAL A 102 16.06 -15.90 4.81
C VAL A 102 17.27 -16.79 4.47
N GLY A 103 17.86 -16.59 3.30
CA GLY A 103 18.92 -17.41 2.70
C GLY A 103 19.31 -16.87 1.32
N GLU A 104 20.26 -17.52 0.66
CA GLU A 104 20.80 -17.01 -0.62
C GLU A 104 20.11 -17.60 -1.86
N GLU A 105 19.40 -18.72 -1.70
CA GLU A 105 18.76 -19.41 -2.82
C GLU A 105 17.42 -18.76 -3.20
N PRO A 106 16.92 -18.99 -4.43
CA PRO A 106 15.59 -18.53 -4.85
C PRO A 106 14.49 -18.92 -3.86
N GLU A 107 14.46 -20.16 -3.37
CA GLU A 107 13.47 -20.64 -2.38
C GLU A 107 13.51 -19.93 -1.01
N ASP A 108 14.51 -19.08 -0.77
CA ASP A 108 14.68 -18.31 0.45
C ASP A 108 14.35 -16.81 0.28
N LYS A 109 13.76 -16.43 -0.87
CA LYS A 109 13.55 -15.03 -1.25
C LYS A 109 12.12 -14.78 -1.73
N VAL A 110 11.47 -13.76 -1.16
CA VAL A 110 10.16 -13.28 -1.61
C VAL A 110 10.15 -11.75 -1.64
N THR A 111 9.49 -11.15 -2.64
CA THR A 111 9.26 -9.70 -2.63
C THR A 111 7.80 -9.42 -2.38
N LEU A 112 7.47 -8.60 -1.38
CA LEU A 112 6.10 -8.15 -1.12
C LEU A 112 5.87 -6.79 -1.78
N ALA A 113 4.77 -6.63 -2.53
CA ALA A 113 4.36 -5.35 -3.10
C ALA A 113 3.33 -4.68 -2.18
N MET A 114 3.77 -3.65 -1.46
CA MET A 114 2.93 -2.85 -0.57
C MET A 114 2.63 -1.48 -1.20
N ALA A 115 1.38 -1.05 -1.17
CA ALA A 115 0.98 0.28 -1.63
C ALA A 115 1.36 1.37 -0.62
N ILE A 116 1.96 2.47 -1.08
CA ILE A 116 2.48 3.51 -0.16
C ILE A 116 1.38 4.33 0.54
N ASP A 117 0.20 4.46 -0.08
CA ASP A 117 -0.88 5.36 0.35
C ASP A 117 -1.77 4.75 1.44
N ASP A 118 -1.79 3.43 1.55
CA ASP A 118 -2.62 2.70 2.51
C ASP A 118 -1.94 1.48 3.15
N LEU A 119 -0.69 1.15 2.77
CA LEU A 119 0.14 0.08 3.31
C LEU A 119 -0.43 -1.33 3.10
N TYR A 120 -1.36 -1.51 2.16
CA TYR A 120 -1.89 -2.83 1.84
C TYR A 120 -0.89 -3.59 0.96
N ILE A 121 -0.62 -4.85 1.31
CA ILE A 121 0.15 -5.77 0.46
C ILE A 121 -0.78 -6.26 -0.64
N ILE A 122 -0.53 -5.94 -1.91
CA ILE A 122 -1.41 -6.27 -3.04
C ILE A 122 -0.96 -7.54 -3.76
N GLY A 123 0.31 -7.91 -3.60
CA GLY A 123 0.88 -9.07 -4.26
C GLY A 123 2.28 -9.38 -3.77
N PHE A 124 2.88 -10.40 -4.39
CA PHE A 124 4.25 -10.80 -4.11
C PHE A 124 4.92 -11.38 -5.37
N SER A 125 6.25 -11.37 -5.41
CA SER A 125 7.03 -12.20 -6.32
C SER A 125 7.59 -13.40 -5.56
N ASN A 126 7.53 -14.59 -6.17
CA ASN A 126 8.20 -15.77 -5.63
C ASN A 126 9.72 -15.69 -5.91
N GLY A 127 10.47 -16.73 -5.53
CA GLY A 127 11.94 -16.78 -5.65
C GLY A 127 12.47 -16.75 -7.08
N THR A 128 11.61 -17.05 -8.05
CA THR A 128 11.90 -17.04 -9.49
C THR A 128 11.39 -15.77 -10.19
N ASP A 129 11.07 -14.74 -9.41
CA ASP A 129 10.53 -13.46 -9.87
C ASP A 129 9.19 -13.51 -10.62
N HIS A 130 8.44 -14.62 -10.48
CA HIS A 130 7.05 -14.67 -10.94
C HIS A 130 6.16 -13.90 -9.98
N TRP A 131 5.44 -12.92 -10.53
CA TRP A 131 4.57 -12.03 -9.77
C TRP A 131 3.15 -12.56 -9.66
N TYR A 132 2.59 -12.43 -8.46
CA TYR A 132 1.24 -12.78 -8.12
C TYR A 132 0.55 -11.63 -7.41
N LYS A 133 -0.75 -11.46 -7.64
CA LYS A 133 -1.57 -10.44 -6.97
C LYS A 133 -2.91 -10.99 -6.53
N PHE A 134 -3.45 -10.43 -5.45
CA PHE A 134 -4.78 -10.81 -4.99
C PHE A 134 -5.85 -10.50 -6.04
N SER A 135 -6.91 -11.29 -6.04
CA SER A 135 -8.12 -11.00 -6.81
C SER A 135 -8.90 -9.84 -6.17
N GLY A 136 -9.48 -8.96 -6.98
CA GLY A 136 -10.50 -8.00 -6.54
C GLY A 136 -11.92 -8.57 -6.53
N GLY A 137 -12.05 -9.90 -6.70
CA GLY A 137 -13.31 -10.61 -6.72
C GLY A 137 -14.05 -10.43 -8.05
N LYS A 138 -15.37 -10.22 -7.98
CA LYS A 138 -16.26 -10.10 -9.15
C LYS A 138 -16.15 -8.77 -9.92
N SER A 139 -15.38 -7.81 -9.41
CA SER A 139 -15.45 -6.40 -9.81
C SER A 139 -14.07 -5.79 -10.06
N ASP A 140 -13.28 -6.41 -10.93
CA ASP A 140 -11.97 -5.98 -11.41
C ASP A 140 -10.77 -6.40 -10.54
N SER A 141 -9.70 -6.84 -11.21
CA SER A 141 -8.41 -7.09 -10.57
C SER A 141 -7.74 -5.77 -10.19
N PHE A 142 -6.86 -5.77 -9.18
CA PHE A 142 -6.06 -4.59 -8.87
C PHE A 142 -5.30 -4.12 -10.12
N GLN A 143 -5.45 -2.83 -10.44
CA GLN A 143 -4.58 -2.12 -11.35
C GLN A 143 -3.18 -2.01 -10.73
N GLY A 144 -2.17 -1.99 -11.60
CA GLY A 144 -0.76 -2.15 -11.21
C GLY A 144 -0.31 -3.61 -11.16
N LEU A 145 0.99 -3.80 -10.93
CA LEU A 145 1.70 -5.09 -11.09
C LEU A 145 1.37 -5.74 -12.46
N PRO A 146 1.73 -5.07 -13.58
CA PRO A 146 1.44 -5.59 -14.92
C PRO A 146 2.11 -6.95 -15.12
N GLY A 147 1.37 -7.89 -15.69
CA GLY A 147 1.85 -9.27 -15.91
C GLY A 147 1.73 -10.20 -14.70
N ALA A 148 1.32 -9.71 -13.53
CA ALA A 148 1.13 -10.57 -12.36
C ALA A 148 -0.08 -11.51 -12.52
N VAL A 149 0.11 -12.77 -12.13
CA VAL A 149 -0.94 -13.80 -12.11
C VAL A 149 -1.90 -13.52 -10.96
N THR A 150 -3.20 -13.60 -11.22
CA THR A 150 -4.21 -13.38 -10.17
C THR A 150 -4.33 -14.63 -9.30
N LEU A 151 -4.18 -14.46 -7.99
CA LEU A 151 -4.31 -15.53 -7.01
C LEU A 151 -5.77 -15.98 -6.88
N PRO A 152 -6.01 -17.26 -6.51
CA PRO A 152 -7.35 -17.76 -6.17
C PRO A 152 -7.80 -17.32 -4.76
N ILE A 153 -7.34 -16.14 -4.33
CA ILE A 153 -7.61 -15.51 -3.05
C ILE A 153 -8.00 -14.05 -3.31
N GLU A 154 -9.20 -13.68 -2.87
CA GLU A 154 -9.65 -12.29 -2.85
C GLU A 154 -8.96 -11.48 -1.76
N TYR A 155 -8.86 -10.16 -1.97
CA TYR A 155 -8.26 -9.27 -0.99
C TYR A 155 -9.16 -8.94 0.20
N ASN A 156 -9.41 -9.93 1.04
CA ASN A 156 -10.13 -9.78 2.28
C ASN A 156 -9.73 -10.88 3.27
N TYR A 157 -9.90 -10.62 4.58
CA TYR A 157 -9.51 -11.62 5.57
C TYR A 157 -10.30 -12.93 5.46
N ARG A 158 -11.56 -12.90 5.01
CA ARG A 158 -12.40 -14.12 4.95
C ARG A 158 -11.87 -15.14 3.96
N ASP A 159 -11.25 -14.68 2.88
CA ASP A 159 -10.60 -15.58 1.91
C ASP A 159 -9.11 -15.79 2.22
N LEU A 160 -8.54 -15.01 3.14
CA LEU A 160 -7.15 -15.17 3.59
C LEU A 160 -7.00 -16.18 4.73
N ILE A 161 -7.98 -16.27 5.63
CA ILE A 161 -8.01 -17.20 6.76
C ILE A 161 -9.46 -17.61 7.06
N HIS A 162 -9.67 -18.86 7.48
CA HIS A 162 -10.98 -19.38 7.86
C HIS A 162 -11.64 -18.48 8.94
N ASP A 163 -12.94 -18.20 8.78
CA ASP A 163 -13.75 -17.22 9.55
C ASP A 163 -13.25 -15.76 9.54
N GLY A 164 -12.23 -15.46 8.74
CA GLY A 164 -11.72 -14.11 8.54
C GLY A 164 -10.99 -13.51 9.74
N HIS A 165 -11.05 -12.18 9.86
CA HIS A 165 -10.19 -11.43 10.78
C HIS A 165 -10.31 -11.85 12.25
N GLU A 166 -11.45 -12.43 12.66
CA GLU A 166 -11.66 -12.89 14.03
C GLU A 166 -10.78 -14.07 14.43
N ASN A 167 -10.15 -14.76 13.46
CA ASN A 167 -9.24 -15.87 13.69
C ASN A 167 -7.76 -15.49 13.53
N LEU A 168 -7.42 -14.21 13.31
CA LEU A 168 -6.02 -13.80 13.20
C LEU A 168 -5.19 -14.05 14.48
N TRP A 169 -5.85 -14.21 15.63
CA TRP A 169 -5.19 -14.61 16.89
C TRP A 169 -4.58 -16.02 16.84
N GLN A 170 -4.94 -16.84 15.84
CA GLN A 170 -4.37 -18.18 15.65
C GLN A 170 -3.12 -18.16 14.76
N VAL A 171 -2.80 -17.02 14.15
CA VAL A 171 -1.66 -16.89 13.24
C VAL A 171 -0.38 -16.74 14.06
N PRO A 172 0.62 -17.62 13.90
CA PRO A 172 1.89 -17.45 14.60
C PRO A 172 2.64 -16.25 14.03
N LEU A 173 3.28 -15.47 14.89
CA LEU A 173 4.05 -14.27 14.55
C LEU A 173 5.46 -14.35 15.13
N GLY A 174 6.37 -13.56 14.57
CA GLY A 174 7.79 -13.53 14.94
C GLY A 174 8.70 -14.03 13.82
N LYS A 175 10.00 -14.09 14.09
CA LYS A 175 11.05 -14.40 13.11
C LYS A 175 10.83 -15.73 12.40
N ASN A 176 10.55 -16.80 13.14
CA ASN A 176 10.30 -18.11 12.55
C ASN A 176 9.06 -18.11 11.65
N SER A 177 8.03 -17.33 12.01
CA SER A 177 6.85 -17.16 11.17
C SER A 177 7.18 -16.43 9.86
N ALA A 178 8.01 -15.38 9.92
CA ALA A 178 8.48 -14.69 8.73
C ALA A 178 9.35 -15.59 7.83
N THR A 179 10.23 -16.39 8.43
CA THR A 179 11.03 -17.40 7.71
C THR A 179 10.16 -18.43 7.01
N HIS A 180 9.17 -18.97 7.73
CA HIS A 180 8.22 -19.95 7.19
C HIS A 180 7.41 -19.38 6.03
N ALA A 181 6.83 -18.19 6.21
CA ALA A 181 6.07 -17.50 5.17
C ALA A 181 6.94 -17.18 3.94
N THR A 182 8.21 -16.78 4.15
CA THR A 182 9.17 -16.54 3.07
C THR A 182 9.33 -17.78 2.21
N LYS A 183 9.67 -18.91 2.82
CA LYS A 183 9.89 -20.17 2.09
C LYS A 183 8.65 -20.66 1.35
N GLN A 184 7.48 -20.56 1.99
CA GLN A 184 6.21 -20.95 1.36
C GLN A 184 5.89 -20.10 0.13
N LEU A 185 6.05 -18.79 0.20
CA LEU A 185 5.74 -17.90 -0.93
C LEU A 185 6.84 -17.91 -2.00
N ALA A 186 8.10 -18.06 -1.60
CA ALA A 186 9.24 -18.15 -2.52
C ALA A 186 9.14 -19.37 -3.44
N THR A 187 8.57 -20.47 -2.94
CA THR A 187 8.36 -21.73 -3.69
C THR A 187 6.94 -21.87 -4.26
N TYR A 188 6.13 -20.80 -4.19
CA TYR A 188 4.75 -20.87 -4.66
C TYR A 188 4.70 -21.16 -6.17
N ASP A 189 3.97 -22.23 -6.48
CA ASP A 189 3.59 -22.64 -7.82
C ASP A 189 2.07 -22.93 -7.82
N PRO A 190 1.28 -22.23 -8.65
CA PRO A 190 -0.18 -22.39 -8.70
C PRO A 190 -0.66 -23.77 -9.12
N GLU A 191 0.17 -24.58 -9.80
CA GLU A 191 -0.21 -25.92 -10.28
C GLU A 191 -0.15 -26.98 -9.17
N ILE A 192 0.73 -26.78 -8.19
CA ILE A 192 1.01 -27.79 -7.15
C ILE A 192 0.76 -27.30 -5.72
N THR A 193 0.77 -25.99 -5.46
CA THR A 193 0.67 -25.46 -4.10
C THR A 193 -0.79 -25.44 -3.64
N PRO A 194 -1.15 -26.14 -2.55
CA PRO A 194 -2.51 -26.09 -2.02
C PRO A 194 -2.89 -24.68 -1.54
N LYS A 195 -4.14 -24.26 -1.80
CA LYS A 195 -4.66 -22.95 -1.36
C LYS A 195 -4.42 -22.66 0.14
N PRO A 196 -4.56 -23.61 1.08
CA PRO A 196 -4.28 -23.35 2.50
C PRO A 196 -2.82 -23.00 2.79
N GLN A 197 -1.86 -23.55 2.04
CA GLN A 197 -0.44 -23.23 2.20
C GLN A 197 -0.13 -21.81 1.72
N LEU A 198 -0.74 -21.39 0.60
CA LEU A 198 -0.67 -20.01 0.12
C LEU A 198 -1.30 -19.04 1.13
N GLN A 199 -2.48 -19.39 1.67
CA GLN A 199 -3.18 -18.60 2.69
C GLN A 199 -2.33 -18.41 3.96
N ASP A 200 -1.71 -19.48 4.47
CA ASP A 200 -0.84 -19.46 5.65
C ASP A 200 0.37 -18.52 5.47
N GLY A 201 1.05 -18.59 4.33
CA GLY A 201 2.16 -17.69 4.03
C GLY A 201 1.73 -16.22 3.91
N LEU A 202 0.64 -15.96 3.18
CA LEU A 202 0.13 -14.60 2.98
C LEU A 202 -0.39 -13.98 4.28
N VAL A 203 -1.14 -14.72 5.10
CA VAL A 203 -1.73 -14.16 6.33
C VAL A 203 -0.68 -13.70 7.32
N ARG A 204 0.42 -14.47 7.46
CA ARG A 204 1.56 -14.12 8.31
C ARG A 204 2.16 -12.78 7.90
N PHE A 205 2.42 -12.59 6.61
CA PHE A 205 2.97 -11.31 6.12
C PHE A 205 1.96 -10.17 6.17
N VAL A 206 0.68 -10.40 5.90
CA VAL A 206 -0.35 -9.36 6.04
C VAL A 206 -0.39 -8.86 7.49
N VAL A 207 -0.42 -9.77 8.47
CA VAL A 207 -0.46 -9.40 9.90
C VAL A 207 0.85 -8.70 10.32
N MET A 208 2.01 -9.28 10.02
CA MET A 208 3.28 -8.71 10.46
C MET A 208 3.61 -7.40 9.72
N MET A 209 3.58 -7.41 8.40
CA MET A 209 4.11 -6.30 7.59
C MET A 209 3.09 -5.16 7.43
N ALA A 210 1.83 -5.46 7.12
CA ALA A 210 0.82 -4.43 6.95
C ALA A 210 0.22 -4.01 8.30
N GLU A 211 -0.37 -4.95 9.05
CA GLU A 211 -1.06 -4.59 10.30
C GLU A 211 -0.08 -4.16 11.39
N GLY A 212 1.08 -4.81 11.53
CA GLY A 212 2.13 -4.39 12.45
C GLY A 212 2.73 -3.01 12.15
N THR A 213 2.70 -2.55 10.89
CA THR A 213 3.12 -1.18 10.57
C THR A 213 2.06 -0.14 10.93
N ARG A 214 0.78 -0.50 10.78
CA ARG A 214 -0.37 0.41 11.03
C ARG A 214 -0.73 0.51 12.50
N LEU A 215 -0.77 -0.63 13.19
CA LEU A 215 -1.33 -0.83 14.51
C LEU A 215 -0.22 -1.21 15.49
N ARG A 216 0.01 -0.32 16.44
CA ARG A 216 1.02 -0.49 17.49
C ARG A 216 0.76 -1.75 18.33
N GLU A 217 -0.50 -2.00 18.67
CA GLU A 217 -0.88 -3.16 19.48
C GLU A 217 -0.50 -4.48 18.81
N ILE A 218 -0.66 -4.59 17.49
CA ILE A 218 -0.27 -5.77 16.71
C ILE A 218 1.26 -5.91 16.68
N ARG A 219 1.97 -4.81 16.45
CA ARG A 219 3.45 -4.79 16.44
C ARG A 219 4.05 -5.27 17.75
N GLU A 220 3.57 -4.71 18.86
CA GLU A 220 4.15 -4.95 20.19
C GLU A 220 4.01 -6.41 20.64
N THR A 221 3.08 -7.17 20.05
CA THR A 221 2.97 -8.61 20.26
C THR A 221 4.24 -9.35 19.84
N PHE A 222 4.82 -9.03 18.68
CA PHE A 222 5.87 -9.84 18.04
C PHE A 222 7.19 -9.09 17.82
N SER A 223 7.28 -7.78 18.07
CA SER A 223 8.52 -7.01 17.87
C SER A 223 9.41 -6.95 19.12
N GLY A 224 10.55 -6.24 19.03
CA GLY A 224 11.52 -6.12 20.12
C GLY A 224 11.97 -7.48 20.66
N ASN A 225 11.89 -7.66 21.97
CA ASN A 225 12.30 -8.91 22.66
C ASN A 225 11.44 -10.13 22.30
N ASN A 226 10.31 -9.94 21.62
CA ASN A 226 9.45 -11.02 21.17
C ASN A 226 9.73 -11.45 19.73
N TRP A 227 10.61 -10.76 19.00
CA TRP A 227 10.91 -11.10 17.60
C TRP A 227 11.45 -12.52 17.44
N GLU A 228 12.30 -12.96 18.36
CA GLU A 228 12.88 -14.30 18.35
C GLU A 228 11.93 -15.38 18.90
N LYS A 229 10.71 -15.01 19.33
CA LYS A 229 9.72 -15.92 19.91
C LYS A 229 8.56 -16.14 18.94
N GLU A 230 7.92 -17.29 19.07
CA GLU A 230 6.60 -17.47 18.51
C GLU A 230 5.57 -16.75 19.40
N THR A 231 4.77 -15.89 18.79
CA THR A 231 3.75 -15.08 19.48
C THR A 231 2.45 -15.08 18.71
N PHE A 232 1.38 -14.66 19.39
CA PHE A 232 0.02 -14.62 18.84
C PHE A 232 -0.66 -13.36 19.35
N ILE A 233 -1.37 -12.65 18.48
CA ILE A 233 -2.23 -11.55 18.93
C ILE A 233 -3.40 -12.12 19.73
N SER A 234 -3.99 -11.32 20.60
CA SER A 234 -5.22 -11.64 21.30
C SER A 234 -6.44 -11.60 20.37
N VAL A 235 -7.54 -12.22 20.81
CA VAL A 235 -8.84 -12.13 20.13
C VAL A 235 -9.32 -10.68 19.98
N ASP A 236 -8.99 -9.81 20.94
CA ASP A 236 -9.39 -8.40 20.89
C ASP A 236 -8.58 -7.59 19.86
N GLU A 237 -7.28 -7.87 19.76
CA GLU A 237 -6.40 -7.31 18.74
C GLU A 237 -6.81 -7.79 17.34
N ALA A 238 -7.19 -9.06 17.19
CA ALA A 238 -7.72 -9.59 15.94
C ALA A 238 -8.99 -8.83 15.47
N LYS A 239 -9.86 -8.42 16.41
CA LYS A 239 -11.05 -7.60 16.10
C LYS A 239 -10.72 -6.15 15.75
N SER A 240 -9.57 -5.63 16.17
CA SER A 240 -9.21 -4.23 15.94
C SER A 240 -8.65 -3.95 14.55
N VAL A 241 -8.14 -4.96 13.84
CA VAL A 241 -7.48 -4.78 12.53
C VAL A 241 -8.38 -4.09 11.49
N VAL A 242 -9.68 -4.40 11.51
CA VAL A 242 -10.67 -3.82 10.56
C VAL A 242 -11.09 -2.38 10.92
N ASP A 243 -10.60 -1.84 12.02
CA ASP A 243 -10.95 -0.52 12.53
C ASP A 243 -9.89 0.55 12.29
N TRP A 244 -8.72 0.20 11.75
CA TRP A 244 -7.62 1.14 11.47
C TRP A 244 -8.10 2.44 10.78
N GLY A 245 -8.90 2.29 9.72
CA GLY A 245 -9.47 3.42 8.99
C GLY A 245 -10.47 4.24 9.78
N THR A 246 -11.28 3.59 10.62
CA THR A 246 -12.28 4.26 11.46
C THR A 246 -11.61 5.00 12.61
N LEU A 247 -10.64 4.38 13.27
CA LEU A 247 -9.81 4.98 14.30
C LEU A 247 -9.06 6.20 13.76
N SER A 248 -8.43 6.08 12.59
CA SER A 248 -7.73 7.19 11.93
C SER A 248 -8.65 8.39 11.69
N LYS A 249 -9.83 8.15 11.11
CA LYS A 249 -10.84 9.19 10.87
C LYS A 249 -11.27 9.90 12.15
N LEU A 250 -11.54 9.14 13.22
CA LEU A 250 -11.94 9.70 14.52
C LEU A 250 -10.82 10.53 15.16
N VAL A 251 -9.58 10.05 15.11
CA VAL A 251 -8.40 10.74 15.67
C VAL A 251 -8.12 12.05 14.94
N ILE A 252 -8.10 12.02 13.60
CA ILE A 252 -7.87 13.21 12.76
C ILE A 252 -8.97 14.25 13.02
N ARG A 253 -10.25 13.83 12.99
CA ARG A 253 -11.38 14.73 13.24
C ARG A 253 -11.27 15.38 14.62
N TRP A 254 -11.05 14.58 15.66
CA TRP A 254 -10.88 15.08 17.02
C TRP A 254 -9.73 16.10 17.10
N HIS A 255 -8.58 15.79 16.50
CA HIS A 255 -7.42 16.68 16.50
C HIS A 255 -7.73 18.05 15.87
N LEU A 256 -8.41 18.05 14.71
CA LEU A 256 -8.76 19.26 13.98
C LEU A 256 -9.81 20.13 14.69
N THR A 257 -10.64 19.56 15.55
CA THR A 257 -11.74 20.30 16.21
C THR A 257 -11.57 20.57 17.69
N ARG A 258 -10.65 19.89 18.39
CA ARG A 258 -10.56 19.94 19.87
C ARG A 258 -10.41 21.34 20.48
N ALA A 259 -9.83 22.29 19.75
CA ALA A 259 -9.61 23.66 20.22
C ALA A 259 -10.75 24.64 19.88
N ARG A 260 -11.73 24.22 19.06
CA ARG A 260 -12.83 25.08 18.62
C ARG A 260 -13.93 25.12 19.69
N ARG A 261 -14.53 26.29 19.92
CA ARG A 261 -15.75 26.41 20.75
C ARG A 261 -16.86 25.58 20.09
N GLY A 262 -17.41 24.59 20.82
CA GLY A 262 -18.35 23.61 20.25
C GLY A 262 -17.70 22.53 19.37
N GLY A 263 -16.38 22.38 19.41
CA GLY A 263 -15.63 21.36 18.68
C GLY A 263 -16.12 19.94 18.98
N ALA A 264 -16.02 19.05 17.98
CA ALA A 264 -16.51 17.69 18.12
C ALA A 264 -15.76 16.95 19.24
N LYS A 265 -16.52 16.52 20.26
CA LYS A 265 -16.06 15.53 21.23
C LYS A 265 -15.83 14.20 20.49
N TRP A 266 -15.02 13.32 21.08
CA TRP A 266 -14.85 11.96 20.59
C TRP A 266 -16.23 11.31 20.36
N GLY A 267 -16.50 10.88 19.12
CA GLY A 267 -17.80 10.30 18.77
C GLY A 267 -18.99 11.27 18.78
N GLY A 268 -18.76 12.58 18.77
CA GLY A 268 -19.84 13.58 18.69
C GLY A 268 -20.45 13.69 17.28
N GLY A 269 -21.73 14.02 17.20
CA GLY A 269 -22.46 14.21 15.94
C GLY A 269 -22.47 12.96 15.06
N ASP A 270 -22.15 13.12 13.78
CA ASP A 270 -22.15 12.05 12.76
C ASP A 270 -21.12 10.94 13.03
N PHE A 271 -20.20 11.16 13.95
CA PHE A 271 -19.16 10.20 14.32
C PHE A 271 -19.57 9.24 15.44
N LYS A 272 -20.77 9.38 16.02
CA LYS A 272 -21.26 8.50 17.10
C LYS A 272 -21.28 7.03 16.70
N LYS A 273 -21.72 6.72 15.47
CA LYS A 273 -21.72 5.34 14.95
C LYS A 273 -20.30 4.76 14.87
N HIS A 274 -19.35 5.56 14.38
CA HIS A 274 -17.94 5.18 14.28
C HIS A 274 -17.32 4.96 15.66
N ALA A 275 -17.56 5.86 16.63
CA ALA A 275 -17.07 5.71 18.01
C ALA A 275 -17.66 4.48 18.70
N ASN A 276 -18.96 4.20 18.51
CA ASN A 276 -19.59 3.01 19.05
C ASN A 276 -19.03 1.72 18.41
N LYS A 277 -18.67 1.74 17.12
CA LYS A 277 -18.02 0.61 16.45
C LYS A 277 -16.67 0.29 17.09
N VAL A 278 -15.76 1.28 17.16
CA VAL A 278 -14.41 1.06 17.72
C VAL A 278 -14.42 0.80 19.22
N LYS A 279 -15.44 1.28 19.95
CA LYS A 279 -15.66 0.89 21.35
C LYS A 279 -15.96 -0.61 21.49
N ARG A 280 -16.80 -1.16 20.62
CA ARG A 280 -17.16 -2.59 20.66
C ARG A 280 -16.02 -3.49 20.19
N ASN A 281 -15.38 -3.11 19.08
CA ASN A 281 -14.42 -3.97 18.40
C ASN A 281 -13.00 -3.79 18.94
N SER A 282 -12.53 -2.55 19.07
CA SER A 282 -11.16 -2.21 19.49
C SER A 282 -11.02 -1.78 20.95
N LYS A 283 -12.13 -1.80 21.72
CA LYS A 283 -12.18 -1.34 23.13
C LYS A 283 -11.71 0.11 23.34
N VAL A 284 -11.90 0.97 22.33
CA VAL A 284 -11.49 2.38 22.40
C VAL A 284 -12.65 3.29 22.81
N ASN A 285 -12.48 3.98 23.93
CA ASN A 285 -13.46 4.91 24.50
C ASN A 285 -13.09 6.38 24.25
N GLY A 286 -11.86 6.67 23.81
CA GLY A 286 -11.41 8.04 23.65
C GLY A 286 -10.21 8.23 22.72
N PRO A 287 -9.86 9.49 22.43
CA PRO A 287 -8.84 9.83 21.44
C PRO A 287 -7.42 9.47 21.90
N THR A 288 -7.14 9.50 23.21
CA THR A 288 -5.83 9.10 23.74
C THR A 288 -5.60 7.60 23.55
N GLU A 289 -6.59 6.76 23.89
CA GLU A 289 -6.54 5.31 23.66
C GLU A 289 -6.39 5.01 22.16
N ALA A 290 -7.14 5.72 21.31
CA ALA A 290 -7.05 5.56 19.85
C ALA A 290 -5.64 5.86 19.32
N VAL A 291 -5.04 7.00 19.70
CA VAL A 291 -3.68 7.37 19.29
C VAL A 291 -2.64 6.36 19.78
N ASN A 292 -2.85 5.78 20.95
CA ASN A 292 -1.91 4.79 21.51
C ASN A 292 -1.94 3.45 20.78
N LYS A 293 -3.04 3.11 20.09
CA LYS A 293 -3.13 1.87 19.29
C LYS A 293 -2.57 2.00 17.86
N LEU A 294 -2.37 3.21 17.37
CA LEU A 294 -1.97 3.47 15.99
C LEU A 294 -0.48 3.83 15.93
N ASP A 295 0.23 3.35 14.92
CA ASP A 295 1.55 3.86 14.56
C ASP A 295 1.48 4.82 13.37
N VAL A 296 0.56 4.54 12.44
CA VAL A 296 0.29 5.37 11.26
C VAL A 296 -1.22 5.61 11.14
N LEU A 297 -1.59 6.82 10.74
CA LEU A 297 -2.97 7.22 10.49
C LEU A 297 -3.26 7.20 9.00
N ARG A 298 -4.41 6.64 8.63
CA ARG A 298 -4.92 6.72 7.27
C ARG A 298 -5.55 8.10 7.03
N ALA A 299 -5.18 8.76 5.93
CA ALA A 299 -5.91 9.94 5.46
C ALA A 299 -7.38 9.62 5.18
N SER A 300 -8.24 10.63 5.36
CA SER A 300 -9.68 10.52 5.14
C SER A 300 -10.04 10.77 3.68
#